data_AF-A0A517TC55-F1
#
_entry.id   AF-A0A517TC55-F1
#
_cell.length_a   1.000
_cell.length_b   1.000
_cell.length_c   1.000
_cell.angle_alpha   90.00
_cell.angle_beta   90.00
_cell.angle_gamma   90.00
#
_symmetry.space_group_name_H-M   'P 1'
#
loop_
_entity.id
_entity.type
_entity.pdbx_description
1 polymer ?
#
loop_
_entity_poly.entity_id
_entity_poly.type
_entity_poly.pdbx_seq_one_letter_code
_entity_poly.pdbx_strand_id
1 'polypeptide(L)' 'MPRVHRDRELAQRRTRRAKLKKLRAKYAAAKTDTEREAIFAKARVISPFVEFDAPEEK' A
#
# COMPACT_ATOMS: atom_id res chain seq x y z
N MET A 1 -25.40 -15.58 -0.16
CA MET A 1 -25.36 -15.36 -1.61
C MET A 1 -23.92 -15.26 -2.06
N PRO A 2 -23.47 -16.10 -3.02
CA PRO A 2 -22.11 -16.02 -3.53
C PRO A 2 -21.94 -14.63 -4.16
N ARG A 3 -20.92 -13.88 -3.71
CA ARG A 3 -20.61 -12.56 -4.25
C ARG A 3 -20.42 -12.73 -5.76
N VAL A 4 -21.29 -12.11 -6.55
CA VAL A 4 -21.18 -12.01 -8.01
C VAL A 4 -19.73 -11.63 -8.31
N HIS A 5 -19.07 -12.22 -9.30
CA HIS A 5 -17.61 -12.08 -9.52
C HIS A 5 -17.10 -10.63 -9.36
N ARG A 6 -17.90 -9.64 -9.78
CA ARG A 6 -17.68 -8.21 -9.59
C ARG A 6 -17.57 -7.75 -8.13
N ASP A 7 -18.42 -8.24 -7.24
CA ASP A 7 -18.36 -7.93 -5.81
C ASP A 7 -17.11 -8.51 -5.15
N ARG A 8 -16.69 -9.71 -5.58
CA ARG A 8 -15.43 -10.32 -5.10
C ARG A 8 -14.22 -9.49 -5.54
N GLU A 9 -14.22 -9.05 -6.79
CA GLU A 9 -13.19 -8.17 -7.33
C GLU A 9 -13.16 -6.81 -6.61
N LEU A 10 -14.32 -6.18 -6.40
CA LEU A 10 -14.44 -4.93 -5.65
C LEU A 10 -13.93 -5.08 -4.21
N ALA A 11 -14.25 -6.19 -3.55
CA ALA A 11 -13.74 -6.48 -2.20
C ALA A 11 -12.20 -6.63 -2.20
N GLN A 12 -11.62 -7.32 -3.18
CA GLN A 12 -10.16 -7.44 -3.33
C GLN A 12 -9.50 -6.09 -3.62
N ARG A 13 -10.09 -5.27 -4.50
CA ARG A 13 -9.60 -3.91 -4.77
C ARG A 13 -9.64 -3.04 -3.51
N ARG A 14 -10.73 -3.09 -2.74
CA ARG A 14 -10.87 -2.35 -1.47
C ARG A 14 -9.85 -2.79 -0.43
N THR A 15 -9.65 -4.10 -0.25
CA THR A 15 -8.65 -4.61 0.71
C THR A 15 -7.23 -4.23 0.30
N ARG A 16 -6.90 -4.28 -1.00
CA ARG A 16 -5.61 -3.81 -1.52
C ARG A 16 -5.39 -2.33 -1.19
N ARG A 17 -6.37 -1.46 -1.50
CA ARG A 17 -6.31 -0.02 -1.19
C ARG A 17 -6.12 0.26 0.30
N ALA A 18 -6.84 -0.47 1.17
CA ALA A 18 -6.71 -0.31 2.62
C ALA A 18 -5.31 -0.72 3.13
N LYS A 19 -4.74 -1.81 2.61
CA LYS A 19 -3.36 -2.23 2.95
C LYS A 19 -2.33 -1.19 2.51
N LEU A 20 -2.45 -0.67 1.29
CA LEU A 20 -1.56 0.36 0.77
C LEU A 20 -1.66 1.66 1.58
N LYS A 21 -2.87 2.09 1.96
CA LYS A 21 -3.07 3.26 2.84
C LYS A 21 -2.32 3.11 4.17
N LYS A 22 -2.38 1.92 4.80
CA LYS A 22 -1.64 1.63 6.03
C LYS A 22 -0.13 1.69 5.82
N LEU A 23 0.38 1.14 4.73
CA LEU A 23 1.82 1.18 4.42
C LEU A 23 2.29 2.60 4.11
N ARG A 24 1.49 3.43 3.44
CA ARG A 24 1.76 4.86 3.24
C ARG A 24 1.86 5.63 4.54
N ALA A 25 0.93 5.42 5.46
CA ALA A 25 0.99 6.04 6.78
C ALA A 25 2.24 5.60 7.56
N LYS A 26 2.60 4.31 7.48
CA LYS A 26 3.83 3.80 8.11
C LYS A 26 5.09 4.35 7.47
N TYR A 27 5.13 4.49 6.15
CA TYR A 27 6.27 5.05 5.42
C TYR A 27 6.49 6.51 5.81
N ALA A 28 5.43 7.31 5.90
CA ALA A 28 5.49 8.71 6.34
C ALA A 28 5.92 8.86 7.81
N ALA A 29 5.62 7.88 8.67
CA ALA A 29 6.00 7.88 10.08
C ALA A 29 7.37 7.24 10.37
N ALA A 30 7.98 6.56 9.39
CA ALA A 30 9.25 5.87 9.55
C ALA A 30 10.38 6.90 9.66
N LYS A 31 11.22 6.75 10.68
CA LYS A 31 12.34 7.68 10.95
C LYS A 31 13.66 7.21 10.34
N THR A 32 13.76 5.91 10.06
CA THR A 32 14.99 5.26 9.60
C THR A 32 14.83 4.83 8.14
N ASP A 33 15.91 4.91 7.37
CA ASP A 33 15.91 4.56 5.95
C ASP A 33 15.68 3.07 5.74
N THR A 34 16.20 2.21 6.62
CA THR A 34 15.97 0.77 6.60
C THR A 34 14.49 0.40 6.80
N GLU A 35 13.76 1.14 7.64
CA GLU A 35 12.33 0.95 7.85
C GLU A 35 11.53 1.39 6.63
N ARG A 36 11.92 2.51 6.02
CA ARG A 36 11.32 3.02 4.77
C ARG A 36 11.47 2.00 3.63
N GLU A 37 12.65 1.42 3.45
CA GLU A 37 12.91 0.36 2.46
C GLU A 37 12.10 -0.91 2.72
N ALA A 38 12.03 -1.37 3.97
CA ALA A 38 11.26 -2.56 4.32
C ALA A 38 9.75 -2.37 4.09
N ILE A 39 9.23 -1.16 4.35
CA ILE A 39 7.82 -0.81 4.08
C ILE A 39 7.58 -0.73 2.57
N PHE A 40 8.54 -0.18 1.82
CA PHE A 40 8.47 -0.07 0.37
C PHE A 40 8.46 -1.43 -0.32
N ALA A 41 9.34 -2.35 0.09
CA ALA A 41 9.37 -3.72 -0.41
C ALA A 41 8.03 -4.43 -0.18
N LYS A 42 7.44 -4.31 1.02
CA LYS A 42 6.12 -4.86 1.36
C LYS A 42 5.00 -4.30 0.48
N ALA A 43 5.09 -3.03 0.10
CA ALA A 43 4.11 -2.39 -0.76
C ALA A 43 4.21 -2.82 -2.22
N ARG A 44 5.43 -2.99 -2.75
CA ARG A 44 5.66 -3.49 -4.11
C ARG A 44 5.13 -4.91 -4.32
N VAL A 45 5.20 -5.77 -3.30
CA VAL A 45 4.60 -7.13 -3.35
C VAL A 45 3.07 -7.06 -3.51
N ILE A 46 2.41 -6.07 -2.90
CA ILE A 46 0.96 -5.91 -2.95
C ILE A 46 0.51 -5.31 -4.28
N SER A 47 1.30 -4.39 -4.83
CA SER A 47 1.06 -3.76 -6.12
C SER A 47 2.38 -3.29 -6.71
N PRO A 48 2.78 -3.78 -7.91
CA PRO A 48 4.06 -3.44 -8.53
C PRO A 48 4.22 -1.94 -8.82
N PHE A 49 3.11 -1.26 -9.10
CA PHE A 49 3.06 0.16 -9.50
C PHE A 49 2.90 1.11 -8.32
N VAL A 50 3.30 0.69 -7.11
CA VAL A 50 3.24 1.59 -5.95
C VAL A 50 4.46 2.48 -5.98
N GLU A 51 4.22 3.74 -6.32
CA GLU A 51 5.15 4.83 -6.08
C GLU A 51 4.76 5.47 -4.74
N PHE A 52 5.74 5.61 -3.84
CA PHE A 52 5.64 6.53 -2.72
C PHE A 52 6.42 7.74 -3.17
N ASP A 53 5.72 8.82 -3.48
CA ASP A 53 6.38 10.12 -3.56
C ASP A 53 7.06 10.34 -2.22
N ALA A 54 8.39 10.45 -2.25
CA ALA A 54 9.12 11.01 -1.13
C ALA A 54 8.45 12.36 -0.81
N PRO A 55 8.16 12.69 0.46
CA PRO A 55 7.72 14.04 0.77
C PRO A 55 8.81 14.97 0.25
N GLU A 56 8.44 15.82 -0.72
CA GLU A 56 9.33 16.84 -1.24
C GLU A 56 9.97 17.57 -0.06
N GLU A 57 11.30 17.58 -0.02
CA GLU A 57 12.07 18.48 0.82
C GLU A 57 11.64 19.91 0.48
N LYS A 58 11.00 20.58 1.45
CA LYS A 58 10.89 22.03 1.53
C LYS A 58 11.18 22.48 2.95
#